data_AF-A0A5D8YJM0-F1
#
_entry.id   AF-A0A5D8YJM0-F1
#
_cell.length_a   1.000
_cell.length_b   1.000
_cell.length_c   1.000
_cell.angle_alpha   90.00
_cell.angle_beta   90.00
_cell.angle_gamma   90.00
#
_symmetry.space_group_name_H-M   'P 1'
#
loop_
_entity.id
_entity.type
_entity.pdbx_description
1 polymer ?
#
loop_
_entity_poly.entity_id
_entity_poly.type
_entity_poly.pdbx_seq_one_letter_code
_entity_poly.pdbx_strand_id
1 'polypeptide(L)'
;MIRNNAMMENTTVQQVCRSRRFSGLYIDIFQEIIQSAKTNREISAAFGYSEKSDAIISHSRKVMRKLLYLENLPVRQYQQRIIYPRQYRFWWAELFNKHKPSLLLFCQH
;
A
#
# COMPACT_ATOMS: atom_id res chain seq x y z
N MET A 1 29.29 -18.01 -42.43
CA MET A 1 29.18 -16.87 -41.49
C MET A 1 27.73 -16.47 -41.39
N ILE A 2 27.03 -16.95 -40.36
CA ILE A 2 25.63 -16.57 -40.08
C ILE A 2 25.66 -15.86 -38.73
N ARG A 3 25.46 -14.53 -38.73
CA ARG A 3 25.29 -13.73 -37.52
C ARG A 3 23.85 -13.91 -37.05
N ASN A 4 23.64 -14.77 -36.07
CA ASN A 4 22.45 -14.75 -35.24
C ASN A 4 22.68 -13.73 -34.12
N ASN A 5 21.91 -12.64 -34.09
CA ASN A 5 21.69 -11.82 -32.91
C ASN A 5 20.53 -10.85 -33.14
N ALA A 6 19.33 -11.26 -32.75
CA ALA A 6 18.23 -10.36 -32.45
C ALA A 6 17.26 -11.07 -31.50
N MET A 7 17.74 -11.42 -30.30
CA MET A 7 16.84 -11.62 -29.18
C MET A 7 16.46 -10.25 -28.62
N MET A 8 15.37 -9.69 -29.15
CA MET A 8 14.56 -8.74 -28.39
C MET A 8 13.70 -9.55 -27.41
N GLU A 9 14.31 -9.99 -26.32
CA GLU A 9 13.55 -10.45 -25.16
C GLU A 9 13.25 -9.22 -24.28
N ASN A 10 11.96 -8.86 -24.29
CA ASN A 10 11.32 -7.82 -23.51
C ASN A 10 11.91 -7.67 -22.10
N THR A 11 12.78 -6.68 -21.93
CA THR A 11 13.43 -6.32 -20.67
C THR A 11 12.49 -5.50 -19.76
N THR A 12 11.26 -5.96 -19.55
CA THR A 12 10.29 -5.30 -18.65
C THR A 12 9.40 -6.29 -17.91
N VAL A 13 9.98 -7.34 -17.32
CA VAL A 13 9.27 -8.12 -16.29
C VAL A 13 10.15 -8.50 -15.09
N GLN A 14 11.33 -7.88 -14.97
CA GLN A 14 12.27 -8.15 -13.88
C GLN A 14 12.57 -6.91 -13.03
N GLN A 15 11.53 -6.13 -12.75
CA GLN A 15 11.45 -5.27 -11.57
C GLN A 15 10.29 -5.72 -10.67
N VAL A 16 10.15 -7.04 -10.49
CA VAL A 16 9.27 -7.58 -9.44
C VAL A 16 9.95 -7.32 -8.08
N CYS A 17 9.47 -6.24 -7.45
CA CYS A 17 9.34 -6.11 -6.00
C CYS A 17 10.60 -6.38 -5.15
N ARG A 18 11.61 -5.51 -5.22
CA ARG A 18 12.54 -5.30 -4.09
C ARG A 18 11.97 -4.41 -2.98
N SER A 19 10.65 -4.38 -2.77
CA SER A 19 10.09 -3.73 -1.58
C SER A 19 10.20 -4.69 -0.40
N ARG A 20 11.02 -4.35 0.60
CA ARG A 20 11.04 -4.98 1.93
C ARG A 20 9.59 -5.35 2.34
N ARG A 21 9.33 -6.67 2.44
CA ARG A 21 8.06 -7.37 2.72
C ARG A 21 6.87 -6.46 3.06
N PHE A 22 5.93 -6.38 2.14
CA PHE A 22 4.61 -5.78 2.41
C PHE A 22 3.77 -6.80 3.16
N SER A 23 3.46 -6.51 4.43
CA SER A 23 2.77 -7.46 5.30
C SER A 23 1.25 -7.29 5.25
N GLY A 24 0.51 -8.39 5.42
CA GLY A 24 -0.94 -8.37 5.61
C GLY A 24 -1.36 -7.50 6.79
N LEU A 25 -0.53 -7.42 7.83
CA LEU A 25 -0.73 -6.51 8.96
C LEU A 25 -0.93 -5.04 8.52
N TYR A 26 -0.25 -4.61 7.45
CA TYR A 26 -0.39 -3.23 6.96
C TYR A 26 -1.78 -2.99 6.36
N ILE A 27 -2.33 -4.01 5.69
CA ILE A 27 -3.68 -4.02 5.12
C ILE A 27 -4.71 -3.92 6.25
N ASP A 28 -4.55 -4.72 7.30
CA ASP A 28 -5.47 -4.73 8.46
C ASP A 28 -5.45 -3.39 9.20
N ILE A 29 -4.25 -2.85 9.47
CA ILE A 29 -4.10 -1.52 10.08
C ILE A 29 -4.77 -0.44 9.23
N PHE A 30 -4.57 -0.47 7.92
CA PHE A 30 -5.17 0.53 7.04
C PHE A 30 -6.69 0.39 6.98
N GLN A 31 -7.22 -0.83 6.99
CA GLN A 31 -8.65 -1.09 7.06
C GLN A 31 -9.25 -0.49 8.34
N GLU A 32 -8.63 -0.69 9.50
CA GLU A 32 -9.08 -0.08 10.76
C GLU A 32 -9.03 1.45 10.69
N ILE A 33 -8.00 2.05 10.07
CA ILE A 33 -7.89 3.51 9.95
C ILE A 33 -9.04 4.13 9.15
N ILE A 34 -9.51 3.46 8.08
CA ILE A 34 -10.51 4.04 7.16
C ILE A 34 -11.95 3.61 7.50
N GLN A 35 -12.15 2.47 8.18
CA GLN A 35 -13.47 1.93 8.49
C GLN A 35 -13.89 2.13 9.95
N SER A 36 -12.95 2.13 10.90
CA SER A 36 -13.30 2.25 12.32
C SER A 36 -13.45 3.71 12.76
N ALA A 37 -14.27 3.93 13.78
CA ALA A 37 -14.32 5.20 14.50
C ALA A 37 -13.16 5.36 15.51
N LYS A 38 -12.32 4.32 15.68
CA LYS A 38 -11.22 4.31 16.65
C LYS A 38 -10.18 5.37 16.30
N THR A 39 -9.64 6.01 17.31
CA THR A 39 -8.49 6.90 17.25
C THR A 39 -7.22 6.12 16.90
N ASN A 40 -6.18 6.85 16.49
CA ASN A 40 -4.87 6.25 16.23
C ASN A 40 -4.30 5.57 17.49
N ARG A 41 -4.58 6.07 18.70
CA ARG A 41 -4.12 5.45 19.95
C ARG A 41 -4.78 4.09 20.19
N GLU A 42 -6.09 4.02 20.02
CA GLU A 42 -6.85 2.76 20.17
C GLU A 42 -6.42 1.73 19.13
N ILE A 43 -6.17 2.15 17.88
CA ILE A 43 -5.64 1.27 16.85
C ILE A 43 -4.23 0.81 17.22
N SER A 44 -3.33 1.70 17.62
CA SER A 44 -1.98 1.33 18.08
C SER A 44 -2.04 0.29 19.19
N ALA A 45 -2.88 0.50 20.21
CA ALA A 45 -3.06 -0.44 21.31
C ALA A 45 -3.58 -1.81 20.83
N ALA A 46 -4.57 -1.83 19.93
CA ALA A 46 -5.13 -3.06 19.36
C ALA A 46 -4.10 -3.90 18.59
N PHE A 47 -3.09 -3.27 17.98
CA PHE A 47 -2.01 -3.93 17.26
C PHE A 47 -0.72 -4.07 18.08
N GLY A 48 -0.76 -3.80 19.40
CA GLY A 48 0.38 -3.97 20.31
C GLY A 48 1.49 -2.92 20.17
N TYR A 49 1.21 -1.79 19.52
CA TYR A 49 2.12 -0.65 19.45
C TYR A 49 1.95 0.28 20.65
N SER A 50 3.05 0.94 21.04
CA SER A 50 2.97 2.03 22.00
C SER A 50 2.16 3.20 21.43
N GLU A 51 1.49 3.96 22.31
CA GLU A 51 0.63 5.08 21.89
C GLU A 51 1.38 6.19 21.15
N LYS A 52 2.68 6.33 21.41
CA LYS A 52 3.57 7.31 20.76
C LYS A 52 4.19 6.80 19.45
N SER A 53 3.89 5.56 19.06
CA SER A 53 4.44 4.96 17.85
C SER A 53 3.75 5.47 16.59
N ASP A 54 4.54 5.92 15.63
CA ASP A 54 4.08 6.24 14.27
C ASP A 54 3.93 5.01 13.37
N ALA A 55 4.07 3.79 13.93
CA ALA A 55 4.05 2.54 13.16
C ALA A 55 2.78 2.42 12.31
N ILE A 56 1.60 2.64 12.90
CA ILE A 56 0.33 2.52 12.17
C ILE A 56 0.21 3.54 11.02
N ILE A 57 0.76 4.75 11.21
CA ILE A 57 0.79 5.80 10.19
C ILE A 57 1.77 5.40 9.07
N SER A 58 2.95 4.88 9.43
CA SER A 58 3.94 4.41 8.48
C SER A 58 3.42 3.23 7.65
N HIS A 59 2.77 2.26 8.30
CA HIS A 59 2.17 1.09 7.66
C HIS A 59 1.04 1.48 6.70
N SER A 60 0.10 2.31 7.15
CA SER A 60 -0.97 2.82 6.29
C SER A 60 -0.45 3.61 5.09
N ARG A 61 0.58 4.46 5.25
CA ARG A 61 1.23 5.17 4.12
C ARG A 61 1.81 4.22 3.08
N LYS A 62 2.33 3.06 3.47
CA LYS A 62 2.79 2.04 2.52
C LYS A 62 1.62 1.48 1.71
N VAL A 63 0.49 1.17 2.36
CA VAL A 63 -0.73 0.70 1.67
C VAL A 63 -1.24 1.75 0.70
N MET A 64 -1.38 3.00 1.15
CA MET A 64 -1.87 4.12 0.33
C MET A 64 -1.01 4.32 -0.93
N ARG A 65 0.32 4.30 -0.81
CA ARG A 65 1.21 4.43 -1.97
C ARG A 65 1.07 3.27 -2.96
N LYS A 66 0.84 2.05 -2.47
CA LYS A 66 0.58 0.87 -3.32
C LYS A 66 -0.76 0.96 -4.02
N LEU A 67 -1.81 1.42 -3.34
CA LEU A 67 -3.12 1.67 -3.96
C LEU A 67 -3.02 2.72 -5.07
N LEU A 68 -2.30 3.82 -4.84
CA LEU A 68 -2.06 4.83 -5.87
C LEU A 68 -1.29 4.26 -7.07
N TYR A 69 -0.28 3.43 -6.81
CA TYR A 69 0.46 2.73 -7.86
C TYR A 69 -0.45 1.83 -8.71
N LEU A 70 -1.36 1.08 -8.07
CA LEU A 70 -2.32 0.21 -8.76
C LEU A 70 -3.34 0.99 -9.63
N GLU A 71 -3.66 2.23 -9.26
CA GLU A 71 -4.52 3.13 -10.04
C GLU A 71 -3.73 4.02 -11.03
N ASN A 72 -2.41 3.83 -11.15
CA ASN A 72 -1.52 4.70 -11.92
C ASN A 72 -1.65 6.19 -11.54
N LEU A 73 -1.91 6.47 -10.26
CA LEU A 73 -2.07 7.82 -9.72
C LEU A 73 -0.74 8.35 -9.15
N PRO A 74 -0.27 9.53 -9.57
CA PRO A 74 1.00 10.06 -9.11
C PRO A 74 0.92 10.54 -7.65
N VAL A 75 1.80 10.00 -6.79
CA VAL A 75 1.86 10.32 -5.35
C VAL A 75 1.88 11.83 -5.06
N ARG A 76 2.55 12.63 -5.90
CA ARG A 76 2.65 14.09 -5.73
C ARG A 76 1.29 14.79 -5.75
N GLN A 77 0.37 14.35 -6.62
CA GLN A 77 -0.97 14.96 -6.72
C GLN A 77 -1.88 14.54 -5.57
N TYR A 78 -1.64 13.36 -5.00
CA TYR A 78 -2.48 12.76 -3.95
C TYR A 78 -1.85 12.86 -2.56
N GLN A 79 -0.80 13.68 -2.38
CA GLN A 79 -0.05 13.79 -1.13
C GLN A 79 -0.93 14.18 0.06
N GLN A 80 -1.88 15.11 -0.13
CA GLN A 80 -2.84 15.51 0.91
C GLN A 80 -3.67 14.32 1.42
N ARG A 81 -4.08 13.41 0.52
CA ARG A 81 -4.85 12.22 0.88
C ARG A 81 -4.04 11.21 1.67
N ILE A 82 -2.72 11.19 1.47
CA ILE A 82 -1.78 10.34 2.22
C ILE A 82 -1.50 10.91 3.62
N ILE A 83 -1.44 12.24 3.75
CA ILE A 83 -1.21 12.91 5.03
C ILE A 83 -2.45 12.81 5.92
N TYR A 84 -3.64 12.99 5.33
CA TYR A 84 -4.92 13.03 6.06
C TYR A 84 -5.89 11.91 5.61
N PRO A 85 -5.54 10.61 5.79
CA PRO A 85 -6.34 9.50 5.25
C PRO A 85 -7.79 9.49 5.72
N ARG A 86 -8.05 9.91 6.97
CA ARG A 86 -9.41 9.93 7.55
C ARG A 86 -10.34 10.96 6.91
N GLN A 87 -9.80 12.09 6.42
CA GLN A 87 -10.60 13.09 5.70
C GLN A 87 -11.10 12.55 4.36
N TYR A 88 -10.35 11.62 3.76
CA TYR A 88 -10.66 10.99 2.49
C TYR A 88 -11.07 9.53 2.66
N ARG A 89 -11.64 9.16 3.81
CA ARG A 89 -11.90 7.75 4.18
C ARG A 89 -12.74 7.00 3.15
N PHE A 90 -13.75 7.64 2.57
CA PHE A 90 -14.65 7.01 1.60
C PHE A 90 -13.92 6.70 0.29
N TRP A 91 -13.13 7.65 -0.19
CA TRP A 91 -12.30 7.45 -1.38
C TRP A 91 -11.26 6.35 -1.17
N TRP A 92 -10.60 6.35 -0.01
CA TRP A 92 -9.66 5.29 0.34
C TRP A 92 -10.35 3.93 0.50
N ALA A 93 -11.55 3.87 1.07
CA ALA A 93 -12.31 2.63 1.21
C ALA A 93 -12.71 2.06 -0.16
N GLU A 94 -13.10 2.91 -1.11
CA GLU A 94 -13.42 2.51 -2.48
C GLU A 94 -12.20 1.89 -3.18
N LEU A 95 -11.05 2.60 -3.20
CA LEU A 95 -9.80 2.07 -3.77
C LEU A 95 -9.35 0.80 -3.05
N PHE A 96 -9.45 0.77 -1.72
CA PHE A 96 -9.05 -0.36 -0.91
C PHE A 96 -9.89 -1.58 -1.25
N ASN A 97 -11.22 -1.47 -1.29
CA ASN A 97 -12.11 -2.59 -1.61
C ASN A 97 -11.87 -3.09 -3.04
N LYS A 98 -11.64 -2.19 -4.00
CA LYS A 98 -11.31 -2.53 -5.39
C LYS A 98 -10.02 -3.35 -5.51
N HIS A 99 -8.99 -2.98 -4.75
CA HIS A 99 -7.63 -3.55 -4.89
C HIS A 99 -7.21 -4.50 -3.76
N LYS A 100 -8.06 -4.75 -2.77
CA LYS A 100 -7.75 -5.64 -1.63
C LYS A 100 -7.24 -7.02 -2.09
N PRO A 101 -7.83 -7.68 -3.10
CA PRO A 101 -7.30 -8.95 -3.61
C PRO A 101 -5.86 -8.82 -4.13
N SER A 102 -5.57 -7.77 -4.90
CA SER A 102 -4.23 -7.50 -5.42
C SER A 102 -3.23 -7.17 -4.29
N LEU A 103 -3.66 -6.45 -3.26
CA LEU A 103 -2.85 -6.17 -2.07
C LEU A 103 -2.44 -7.45 -1.34
N LEU A 104 -3.35 -8.43 -1.21
CA LEU A 104 -3.07 -9.71 -0.56
C LEU A 104 -2.08 -10.57 -1.34
N LEU A 105 -2.10 -10.53 -2.67
CA LEU A 105 -1.11 -11.21 -3.51
C LEU A 105 0.31 -10.69 -3.26
N PHE A 106 0.49 -9.39 -2.99
CA PHE A 106 1.79 -8.83 -2.62
C PHE A 106 2.33 -9.30 -1.26
N CYS A 107 1.52 -9.99 -0.45
CA CYS A 107 1.93 -10.52 0.86
C CYS A 107 2.43 -11.98 0.79
N GLN A 108 2.22 -12.69 -0.31
CA GLN A 108 2.47 -14.13 -0.43
C GLN A 108 3.88 -14.49 -0.98
N HIS A 109 4.79 -13.52 -1.08
CA HIS A 109 6.18 -13.69 -1.55
C HIS A 109 7.18 -13.09 -0.55
#